data_AF-A0A134BHH3-F1
#
_entry.id   AF-A0A134BHH3-F1
#
_cell.length_a   1.000
_cell.length_b   1.000
_cell.length_c   1.000
_cell.angle_alpha   90.00
_cell.angle_beta   90.00
_cell.angle_gamma   90.00
#
_symmetry.space_group_name_H-M   'P 1'
#
loop_
_entity.id
_entity.type
_entity.pdbx_description
1 polymer ?
#
loop_
_entity_poly.entity_id
_entity_poly.type
_entity_poly.pdbx_seq_one_letter_code
_entity_poly.pdbx_strand_id
1 'polypeptide(L)'
;MVYKRSQYHTVMQRMKEPRQFIQVVMGPRQVGKTTLIRQVLNDTDLPFSFFTADNIPATQTDWIGDCWANVRAKMRLEALQECILIIDEIQKINN
;
A
#
# COMPACT_ATOMS: atom_id res chain seq x y z
N MET A 1 -1.93 -0.93 -25.08
CA MET A 1 -2.17 0.02 -23.96
C MET A 1 -2.90 -0.72 -22.86
N VAL A 2 -2.41 -0.69 -21.63
CA VAL A 2 -3.14 -1.25 -20.47
C VAL A 2 -4.24 -0.27 -20.08
N TYR A 3 -5.49 -0.74 -19.95
CA TYR A 3 -6.62 0.10 -19.55
C TYR A 3 -6.46 0.60 -18.11
N LYS A 4 -6.66 1.91 -17.88
CA LYS A 4 -6.66 2.56 -16.57
C LYS A 4 -8.06 3.07 -16.25
N ARG A 5 -8.67 2.56 -15.18
CA ARG A 5 -10.02 2.99 -14.71
C ARG A 5 -9.97 4.37 -14.02
N SER A 6 -11.12 5.04 -13.87
CA SER A 6 -11.18 6.40 -13.31
C SER A 6 -10.49 6.55 -11.94
N GLN A 7 -10.66 5.56 -11.05
CA GLN A 7 -10.07 5.61 -9.70
C GLN A 7 -8.53 5.57 -9.69
N TYR A 8 -7.89 5.13 -10.77
CA TYR A 8 -6.43 5.24 -10.91
C TYR A 8 -5.98 6.70 -10.77
N HIS A 9 -6.70 7.61 -11.44
CA HIS A 9 -6.37 9.05 -11.42
C HIS A 9 -6.58 9.64 -10.03
N THR A 10 -7.62 9.22 -9.31
CA THR A 10 -7.85 9.62 -7.93
C THR A 10 -6.69 9.20 -7.02
N VAL A 11 -6.25 7.93 -7.10
CA VAL A 11 -5.12 7.47 -6.29
C VAL A 11 -3.84 8.22 -6.65
N MET A 12 -3.53 8.40 -7.93
CA MET A 12 -2.36 9.18 -8.37
C MET A 12 -2.40 10.63 -7.86
N GLN A 13 -3.58 11.26 -7.85
CA GLN A 13 -3.73 12.61 -7.30
C GLN A 13 -3.47 12.63 -5.79
N ARG A 14 -4.05 11.69 -5.04
CA ARG A 14 -3.85 11.55 -3.59
C ARG A 14 -2.40 11.30 -3.20
N MET A 15 -1.67 10.53 -4.00
CA MET A 15 -0.24 10.27 -3.77
C MET A 15 0.64 11.52 -3.90
N LYS A 16 0.16 12.57 -4.59
CA LYS A 16 0.87 13.86 -4.75
C LYS A 16 0.49 14.89 -3.70
N GLU A 17 -0.52 14.63 -2.88
CA GLU A 17 -0.90 15.52 -1.78
C GLU A 17 0.16 15.44 -0.66
N PRO A 18 0.35 16.52 0.12
CA PRO A 18 1.20 16.46 1.30
C PRO A 18 0.82 15.28 2.20
N ARG A 19 1.84 14.55 2.70
CA ARG A 19 1.64 13.35 3.51
C ARG A 19 0.86 13.67 4.80
N GLN A 20 -0.43 13.42 4.77
CA GLN A 20 -1.34 13.65 5.91
C GLN A 20 -2.32 12.49 6.13
N PHE A 21 -2.72 11.79 5.06
CA PHE A 21 -3.80 10.81 5.11
C PHE A 21 -3.35 9.42 4.67
N ILE A 22 -3.86 8.40 5.36
CA ILE A 22 -3.84 7.02 4.89
C ILE A 22 -4.94 6.86 3.84
N GLN A 23 -4.58 6.34 2.67
CA GLN A 23 -5.53 6.09 1.59
C GLN A 23 -6.11 4.68 1.73
N VAL A 24 -7.44 4.58 1.75
CA VAL A 24 -8.13 3.29 1.84
C VAL A 24 -8.82 2.99 0.50
N VAL A 25 -8.43 1.90 -0.13
CA VAL A 25 -9.06 1.42 -1.37
C VAL A 25 -10.01 0.27 -1.04
N MET A 26 -11.29 0.60 -0.85
CA MET A 26 -12.33 -0.35 -0.49
C MET A 26 -13.24 -0.71 -1.67
N GLY A 27 -13.87 -1.88 -1.61
CA GLY A 27 -14.84 -2.35 -2.59
C GLY A 27 -14.98 -3.88 -2.59
N PRO A 28 -15.95 -4.44 -3.33
CA PRO A 28 -16.24 -5.87 -3.34
C PRO A 28 -15.03 -6.74 -3.68
N ARG A 29 -15.08 -8.03 -3.33
CA ARG A 29 -14.02 -8.98 -3.72
C ARG A 29 -13.94 -9.08 -5.25
N GLN A 30 -12.73 -9.30 -5.76
CA GLN A 30 -12.45 -9.55 -7.19
C GLN A 30 -12.80 -8.41 -8.17
N VAL A 31 -12.93 -7.16 -7.71
CA VAL A 31 -13.15 -5.97 -8.58
C VAL A 31 -11.87 -5.29 -9.07
N GLY A 32 -10.72 -5.96 -8.93
CA GLY A 32 -9.43 -5.45 -9.42
C GLY A 32 -8.81 -4.31 -8.60
N LYS A 33 -9.02 -4.27 -7.28
CA LYS A 33 -8.42 -3.26 -6.37
C LYS A 33 -6.89 -3.35 -6.36
N THR A 34 -6.36 -4.55 -6.10
CA THR A 34 -4.92 -4.83 -6.13
C THR A 34 -4.32 -4.54 -7.51
N THR A 35 -5.04 -4.85 -8.58
CA THR A 35 -4.61 -4.53 -9.96
C THR A 35 -4.49 -3.03 -10.17
N LEU A 36 -5.46 -2.23 -9.70
CA LEU A 36 -5.39 -0.77 -9.77
C LEU A 36 -4.17 -0.23 -9.01
N ILE A 37 -3.90 -0.72 -7.80
CA ILE A 37 -2.74 -0.27 -7.03
C ILE A 37 -1.44 -0.67 -7.73
N ARG A 38 -1.36 -1.88 -8.29
CA ARG A 38 -0.18 -2.30 -9.08
C ARG A 38 0.05 -1.42 -10.32
N GLN A 39 -1.02 -0.96 -10.98
CA GLN A 39 -0.89 0.01 -12.07
C GLN A 39 -0.30 1.32 -11.56
N VAL A 40 -0.82 1.87 -10.46
CA VAL A 40 -0.27 3.08 -9.82
C VAL A 40 1.21 2.90 -9.48
N LEU A 41 1.60 1.75 -8.92
CA LEU A 41 2.98 1.45 -8.55
C LEU A 41 3.92 1.28 -9.76
N ASN A 42 3.40 0.82 -10.91
CA ASN A 42 4.19 0.72 -12.14
C ASN A 42 4.40 2.09 -12.81
N ASP A 43 3.55 3.07 -12.51
CA ASP A 43 3.57 4.40 -13.11
C ASP A 43 4.11 5.48 -12.13
N THR A 44 4.79 5.05 -11.06
CA THR A 44 5.44 5.92 -10.07
C THR A 44 6.90 5.52 -9.90
N ASP A 45 7.78 6.50 -9.71
CA ASP A 45 9.20 6.28 -9.44
C ASP A 45 9.49 6.11 -7.94
N LEU A 46 8.45 6.20 -7.09
CA LEU A 46 8.59 6.07 -5.66
C LEU A 46 8.91 4.63 -5.26
N PRO A 47 9.93 4.40 -4.42
CA PRO A 47 10.16 3.08 -3.87
C PRO A 47 8.95 2.66 -3.03
N PHE A 48 8.65 1.37 -3.02
CA PHE A 48 7.52 0.84 -2.27
C PHE A 48 7.86 -0.49 -1.57
N SER A 49 7.03 -0.82 -0.60
CA SER A 49 6.98 -2.12 0.05
C SER A 49 5.53 -2.59 0.10
N PHE A 50 5.30 -3.82 -0.37
CA PHE A 50 3.97 -4.41 -0.49
C PHE A 50 3.85 -5.59 0.47
N PHE A 51 2.88 -5.51 1.38
CA PHE A 51 2.57 -6.57 2.34
C PHE A 51 1.14 -7.07 2.10
N THR A 52 0.90 -8.36 2.33
CA THR A 52 -0.45 -8.94 2.36
C THR A 52 -0.77 -9.35 3.78
N ALA A 53 -1.97 -9.03 4.25
CA ALA A 53 -2.48 -9.51 5.52
C ALA A 53 -3.04 -10.95 5.45
N ASP A 54 -2.75 -11.67 4.36
CA ASP A 54 -3.02 -13.09 4.26
C ASP A 54 -2.17 -13.89 5.25
N ASN A 55 -2.80 -14.83 5.96
CA ASN A 55 -2.14 -15.79 6.87
C ASN A 55 -1.35 -15.15 8.04
N ILE A 56 -1.74 -13.97 8.51
CA ILE A 56 -1.20 -13.44 9.77
C ILE A 56 -1.71 -14.32 10.93
N PRO A 57 -0.82 -14.89 11.77
CA PRO A 57 -1.25 -15.63 12.95
C PRO A 57 -2.08 -14.75 13.88
N ALA A 58 -3.15 -15.29 14.47
CA ALA A 58 -3.98 -14.55 15.41
C ALA A 58 -3.22 -14.04 16.65
N THR A 59 -2.06 -14.65 16.95
CA THR A 59 -1.16 -14.22 18.04
C THR A 59 -0.31 -13.00 17.70
N GLN A 60 -0.27 -12.57 16.43
CA GLN A 60 0.56 -11.46 15.98
C GLN A 60 -0.26 -10.15 15.96
N THR A 61 -0.23 -9.42 17.07
CA THR A 61 -0.98 -8.17 17.26
C THR A 61 -0.27 -6.95 16.68
N ASP A 62 1.06 -6.99 16.56
CA ASP A 62 1.88 -5.83 16.18
C ASP A 62 2.26 -5.81 14.69
N TRP A 63 1.64 -6.65 13.85
CA TRP A 63 2.06 -6.87 12.46
C TRP A 63 2.08 -5.59 11.60
N ILE A 64 1.11 -4.68 11.77
CA ILE A 64 1.11 -3.39 11.06
C ILE A 64 2.31 -2.54 11.49
N GLY A 65 2.64 -2.57 12.79
CA GLY A 65 3.81 -1.92 13.36
C GLY A 65 5.11 -2.49 12.79
N ASP A 66 5.20 -3.82 12.67
CA ASP A 66 6.34 -4.51 12.06
C ASP A 66 6.52 -4.10 10.58
N CYS A 67 5.43 -4.07 9.81
CA CYS A 67 5.47 -3.61 8.42
C CYS A 67 6.00 -2.17 8.33
N TRP A 68 5.51 -1.29 9.21
CA TRP A 68 5.96 0.10 9.26
C TRP A 68 7.44 0.22 9.63
N ALA A 69 7.89 -0.52 10.66
CA ALA A 69 9.27 -0.54 11.10
C ALA A 69 10.20 -1.05 10.00
N ASN A 70 9.80 -2.10 9.27
CA ASN A 70 10.53 -2.64 8.14
C ASN A 70 10.72 -1.62 7.02
N VAL A 71 9.67 -0.87 6.65
CA VAL A 71 9.78 0.21 5.66
C VAL A 71 10.72 1.31 6.14
N ARG A 72 10.63 1.71 7.42
CA ARG A 72 11.49 2.74 7.99
C ARG A 72 12.95 2.30 8.05
N ALA A 73 13.22 1.04 8.36
CA ALA A 73 14.57 0.46 8.34
C ALA A 73 15.13 0.46 6.91
N LYS A 74 14.35 -0.01 5.93
CA LYS A 74 14.71 0.03 4.50
C LYS A 74 15.06 1.45 4.05
N MET A 75 14.21 2.43 4.37
CA MET A 75 14.46 3.83 4.01
C MET A 75 15.77 4.37 4.60
N ARG A 76 16.12 3.99 5.83
CA ARG A 76 17.39 4.41 6.45
C ARG A 76 18.61 3.77 5.76
N LEU A 77 18.52 2.47 5.45
CA LEU A 77 19.61 1.72 4.82
C LEU A 77 19.87 2.20 3.38
N GLU A 78 18.80 2.51 2.65
CA GLU A 78 18.86 2.94 1.24
C GLU A 78 18.88 4.48 1.09
N ALA A 79 18.95 5.23 2.20
CA ALA A 79 18.90 6.70 2.23
C ALA A 79 17.71 7.32 1.46
N LEU A 80 16.55 6.69 1.53
CA LEU A 80 15.33 7.13 0.84
C LEU A 80 14.63 8.26 1.61
N GLN A 81 14.22 9.30 0.90
CA GLN A 81 13.43 10.41 1.45
C GLN A 81 11.97 10.01 1.70
N GLU A 82 11.40 9.20 0.79
CA GLU A 82 10.03 8.73 0.85
C GLU A 82 9.90 7.31 0.33
N CYS A 83 8.85 6.60 0.76
CA CYS A 83 8.55 5.23 0.35
C CYS A 83 7.06 4.95 0.58
N ILE A 84 6.45 4.21 -0.34
CA ILE A 84 5.05 3.81 -0.26
C ILE A 84 4.94 2.51 0.55
N LEU A 85 4.15 2.51 1.61
CA LEU A 85 3.73 1.30 2.32
C LEU A 85 2.35 0.87 1.82
N ILE A 86 2.25 -0.33 1.27
CA ILE A 86 0.98 -0.93 0.84
C ILE A 86 0.70 -2.15 1.71
N ILE A 87 -0.51 -2.22 2.25
CA ILE A 87 -1.02 -3.39 2.95
C ILE A 87 -2.30 -3.83 2.23
N ASP A 88 -2.26 -5.02 1.62
CA ASP A 88 -3.43 -5.64 0.99
C ASP A 88 -4.20 -6.51 1.99
N GLU A 89 -5.49 -6.68 1.75
CA GLU A 89 -6.39 -7.51 2.56
C GLU A 89 -6.42 -7.17 4.08
N ILE A 90 -6.15 -5.91 4.44
CA ILE A 90 -6.06 -5.42 5.84
C ILE A 90 -7.25 -5.84 6.73
N GLN A 91 -8.44 -6.00 6.15
CA GLN A 91 -9.64 -6.45 6.87
C GLN A 91 -9.53 -7.86 7.48
N LYS A 92 -8.48 -8.62 7.18
CA LYS A 92 -8.21 -9.95 7.76
C LYS A 92 -7.49 -9.87 9.11
N ILE A 93 -6.95 -8.69 9.46
CA ILE A 93 -6.32 -8.47 10.76
C ILE A 93 -7.42 -8.30 11.80
N ASN A 94 -7.35 -9.09 12.85
CA ASN A 94 -8.24 -8.97 14.00
C ASN A 94 -7.78 -7.79 14.88
N ASN A 95 -8.74 -7.12 15.53
CA ASN A 95 -8.45 -6.09 16.54
C ASN A 95 -7.81 -6.67 17.79
#